data_AF-A0A7Y4WHG2-F1
#
_entry.id   AF-A0A7Y4WHG2-F1
#
_cell.length_a   1.000
_cell.length_b   1.000
_cell.length_c   1.000
_cell.angle_alpha   90.00
_cell.angle_beta   90.00
_cell.angle_gamma   90.00
#
_symmetry.space_group_name_H-M   'P 1'
#
loop_
_entity.id
_entity.type
_entity.pdbx_description
1 polymer ?
#
loop_
_entity_poly.entity_id
_entity_poly.type
_entity_poly.pdbx_seq_one_letter_code
_entity_poly.pdbx_strand_id
1 'polypeptide(L)'
;LLPVPGSEVQLAWLSLFNGAAQGFEDGVRSFAHDAPEFAATRFDLARFLAARGQSEAAAAELESALAVSPSTAGFDRLARLHWQAGRSAETLALFARALALYPASPDLWFNQGVVLGLLGRVDEAAASFRRVLELAPDRSDARENLAGILEASGRGAEAR
;
A
#
# COMPACT_ATOMS: atom_id res chain seq x y z
N LEU A 1 -5.77 -29.69 -22.97
CA LEU A 1 -5.07 -30.00 -21.70
C LEU A 1 -4.90 -28.68 -20.99
N LEU A 2 -5.67 -28.45 -19.93
CA LEU A 2 -5.41 -27.29 -19.08
C LEU A 2 -4.03 -27.49 -18.42
N PRO A 3 -3.18 -26.46 -18.38
CA PRO A 3 -1.88 -26.55 -17.73
C PRO A 3 -2.02 -26.93 -16.26
N VAL A 4 -1.00 -27.59 -15.73
CA VAL A 4 -0.98 -28.03 -14.33
C VAL A 4 -0.87 -26.79 -13.44
N PRO A 5 -1.70 -26.62 -12.40
CA PRO A 5 -1.56 -25.50 -11.47
C PRO A 5 -0.12 -25.40 -10.96
N GLY A 6 0.56 -24.28 -11.27
CA GLY A 6 1.97 -24.03 -10.93
C GLY A 6 2.95 -24.04 -12.10
N SER A 7 2.68 -24.72 -13.22
CA SER A 7 3.57 -24.68 -14.39
C SER A 7 3.55 -23.31 -15.09
N GLU A 8 2.41 -22.62 -15.05
CA GLU A 8 2.26 -21.28 -15.64
C GLU A 8 3.06 -20.22 -14.87
N VAL A 9 3.07 -20.32 -13.53
CA VAL A 9 3.91 -19.48 -12.67
C VAL A 9 5.39 -19.68 -13.00
N GLN A 10 5.83 -20.94 -13.15
CA GLN A 10 7.21 -21.25 -13.52
C GLN A 10 7.59 -20.65 -14.88
N LEU A 11 6.70 -20.74 -15.88
CA LEU A 11 6.94 -20.16 -17.21
C LEU A 11 7.07 -18.63 -17.16
N ALA A 12 6.20 -17.95 -16.41
CA ALA A 12 6.31 -16.51 -16.23
C ALA A 12 7.67 -16.12 -15.62
N TRP A 13 8.09 -16.80 -14.55
CA TRP A 13 9.39 -16.54 -13.92
C TRP A 13 10.57 -16.84 -14.84
N LEU A 14 10.50 -17.90 -15.66
CA LEU A 14 11.52 -18.19 -16.66
C LEU A 14 11.65 -17.06 -17.69
N SER A 15 10.53 -16.46 -18.14
CA SER A 15 10.58 -15.29 -19.02
C SER A 15 11.28 -14.11 -18.37
N LEU A 16 11.08 -13.88 -17.07
CA LEU A 16 11.78 -12.82 -16.34
C LEU A 16 13.31 -13.07 -16.31
N PHE A 17 13.74 -14.29 -15.95
CA PHE A 17 15.18 -14.62 -15.91
C PHE A 17 15.85 -14.59 -17.28
N ASN A 18 15.09 -14.81 -18.35
CA ASN A 18 15.58 -14.69 -19.73
C ASN A 18 15.51 -13.25 -20.27
N GLY A 19 15.16 -12.26 -19.45
CA GLY A 19 15.08 -10.85 -19.85
C GLY A 19 13.83 -10.48 -20.65
N ALA A 20 12.90 -11.41 -20.84
CA ALA A 20 11.63 -11.18 -21.53
C ALA A 20 10.58 -10.62 -20.57
N ALA A 21 10.77 -9.36 -20.15
CA ALA A 21 9.86 -8.63 -19.26
C ALA A 21 8.39 -8.72 -19.69
N GLN A 22 8.11 -8.54 -20.99
CA GLN A 22 6.78 -8.67 -21.58
C GLN A 22 6.18 -10.06 -21.35
N GLY A 23 6.99 -11.12 -21.48
CA GLY A 23 6.56 -12.50 -21.29
C GLY A 23 6.21 -12.83 -19.83
N PHE A 24 6.87 -12.19 -18.86
CA PHE A 24 6.49 -12.30 -17.45
C PHE A 24 5.13 -11.62 -17.20
N GLU A 25 4.92 -10.40 -17.71
CA GLU A 25 3.66 -9.66 -17.55
C GLU A 25 2.48 -10.41 -18.19
N ASP A 26 2.63 -10.81 -19.46
CA ASP A 26 1.59 -11.54 -20.21
C ASP A 26 1.34 -12.91 -19.57
N GLY A 27 2.41 -13.59 -19.12
CA GLY A 27 2.32 -14.84 -18.38
C GLY A 27 1.46 -14.70 -17.14
N VAL A 28 1.82 -13.79 -16.23
CA VAL A 28 1.07 -13.58 -14.98
C VAL A 28 -0.38 -13.18 -15.24
N ARG A 29 -0.64 -12.30 -16.22
CA ARG A 29 -2.02 -11.88 -16.54
C ARG A 29 -2.87 -13.01 -17.12
N SER A 30 -2.27 -13.92 -17.89
CA SER A 30 -3.01 -15.02 -18.53
C SER A 30 -3.63 -15.99 -17.52
N PHE A 31 -2.94 -16.30 -16.43
CA PHE A 31 -3.40 -17.27 -15.44
C PHE A 31 -3.96 -16.63 -14.18
N ALA A 32 -3.49 -15.44 -13.79
CA ALA A 32 -3.94 -14.81 -12.55
C ALA A 32 -5.31 -14.13 -12.71
N HIS A 33 -5.83 -13.94 -13.93
CA HIS A 33 -7.10 -13.24 -14.20
C HIS A 33 -8.26 -13.79 -13.36
N ASP A 34 -8.41 -15.13 -13.33
CA ASP A 34 -9.55 -15.81 -12.71
C ASP A 34 -9.18 -16.68 -11.50
N ALA A 35 -7.92 -16.68 -11.07
CA ALA A 35 -7.39 -17.62 -10.09
C ALA A 35 -6.88 -16.90 -8.82
N PRO A 36 -7.73 -16.79 -7.78
CA PRO A 36 -7.42 -16.07 -6.54
C PRO A 36 -6.18 -16.60 -5.79
N GLU A 37 -5.85 -17.88 -5.96
CA GLU A 37 -4.65 -18.51 -5.40
C GLU A 37 -3.33 -17.86 -5.87
N PHE A 38 -3.34 -17.12 -6.98
CA PHE A 38 -2.16 -16.41 -7.49
C PHE A 38 -2.06 -14.95 -7.05
N ALA A 39 -2.79 -14.52 -6.01
CA ALA A 39 -2.68 -13.17 -5.45
C ALA A 39 -1.23 -12.80 -5.07
N ALA A 40 -0.44 -13.76 -4.56
CA ALA A 40 0.98 -13.57 -4.29
C ALA A 40 1.78 -13.20 -5.57
N THR A 41 1.50 -13.86 -6.69
CA THR A 41 2.14 -13.57 -7.98
C THR A 41 1.79 -12.18 -8.49
N ARG A 42 0.56 -11.70 -8.24
CA ARG A 42 0.15 -10.33 -8.58
C ARG A 42 0.89 -9.27 -7.75
N PHE A 43 1.22 -9.56 -6.49
CA PHE A 43 2.10 -8.68 -5.70
C PHE A 43 3.51 -8.58 -6.30
N ASP A 44 4.04 -9.68 -6.82
CA ASP A 44 5.35 -9.69 -7.50
C ASP A 44 5.31 -8.94 -8.84
N LEU A 45 4.25 -9.12 -9.62
CA LEU A 45 4.03 -8.36 -10.85
C LEU A 45 3.91 -6.86 -10.56
N ALA A 46 3.14 -6.45 -9.56
CA ALA A 46 3.03 -5.05 -9.19
C ALA A 46 4.40 -4.44 -8.80
N ARG A 47 5.21 -5.19 -8.05
CA ARG A 47 6.57 -4.77 -7.69
C ARG A 47 7.47 -4.62 -8.92
N PHE A 48 7.36 -5.56 -9.87
CA PHE A 48 8.09 -5.50 -11.13
C PHE A 48 7.71 -4.27 -11.98
N LEU A 49 6.41 -4.02 -12.14
CA LEU A 49 5.88 -2.87 -12.88
C LEU A 49 6.28 -1.54 -12.22
N ALA A 50 6.20 -1.45 -10.89
CA ALA A 50 6.59 -0.24 -10.16
C ALA A 50 8.08 0.09 -10.35
N ALA A 51 8.97 -0.92 -10.37
CA ALA A 51 10.40 -0.73 -10.61
C ALA A 51 10.70 -0.17 -12.01
N ARG A 52 9.77 -0.29 -12.96
CA ARG A 52 9.87 0.24 -14.32
C ARG A 52 9.15 1.60 -14.49
N GLY A 53 8.67 2.19 -13.40
CA GLY A 53 7.91 3.44 -13.42
C GLY A 53 6.47 3.29 -13.93
N GLN A 54 5.98 2.06 -14.11
CA GLN A 54 4.61 1.79 -14.57
C GLN A 54 3.63 1.81 -13.39
N SER A 55 3.54 2.95 -12.71
CA SER A 55 2.80 3.09 -11.44
C SER A 55 1.31 2.76 -11.54
N GLU A 56 0.65 3.13 -12.66
CA GLU A 56 -0.77 2.79 -12.87
C GLU A 56 -1.00 1.29 -13.02
N ALA A 57 -0.15 0.62 -13.82
CA ALA A 57 -0.24 -0.82 -14.00
C ALA A 57 0.06 -1.55 -12.68
N ALA A 58 1.05 -1.09 -11.92
CA ALA A 58 1.36 -1.64 -10.60
C ALA A 58 0.18 -1.48 -9.62
N ALA A 59 -0.49 -0.33 -9.63
CA ALA A 59 -1.66 -0.07 -8.78
C ALA A 59 -2.83 -1.02 -9.12
N ALA A 60 -3.11 -1.24 -10.41
CA ALA A 60 -4.16 -2.15 -10.84
C ALA A 60 -3.93 -3.61 -10.39
N GLU A 61 -2.68 -4.08 -10.47
CA GLU A 61 -2.33 -5.42 -10.00
C GLU A 61 -2.42 -5.54 -8.47
N LEU A 62 -2.07 -4.49 -7.72
CA LEU A 62 -2.25 -4.44 -6.26
C LEU A 62 -3.72 -4.44 -5.86
N GLU A 63 -4.57 -3.67 -6.54
CA GLU A 63 -6.02 -3.68 -6.26
C GLU A 63 -6.60 -5.09 -6.47
N SER A 64 -6.23 -5.73 -7.58
CA SER A 64 -6.66 -7.10 -7.87
C SER A 64 -6.16 -8.09 -6.82
N ALA A 65 -4.90 -7.98 -6.39
CA ALA A 65 -4.34 -8.84 -5.35
C ALA A 65 -5.02 -8.62 -3.98
N LEU A 66 -5.30 -7.37 -3.62
CA LEU A 66 -5.91 -6.98 -2.35
C LEU A 66 -7.41 -7.32 -2.27
N ALA A 67 -8.09 -7.45 -3.41
CA ALA A 67 -9.48 -7.90 -3.45
C ALA A 67 -9.62 -9.36 -2.98
N VAL A 68 -8.57 -10.17 -3.17
CA VAL A 68 -8.55 -11.58 -2.79
C VAL A 68 -7.84 -11.81 -1.46
N SER A 69 -6.64 -11.23 -1.32
CA SER A 69 -5.78 -11.40 -0.16
C SER A 69 -5.39 -10.02 0.38
N PRO A 70 -6.31 -9.35 1.10
CA PRO A 70 -6.02 -8.05 1.70
C PRO A 70 -4.81 -8.16 2.64
N SER A 71 -3.96 -7.14 2.68
CA SER A 71 -2.84 -7.09 3.63
C SER A 71 -2.44 -5.64 3.91
N THR A 72 -1.94 -5.37 5.12
CA THR A 72 -1.48 -4.03 5.52
C THR A 72 -0.39 -3.52 4.56
N ALA A 73 0.61 -4.35 4.27
CA ALA A 73 1.71 -4.01 3.36
C ALA A 73 1.25 -3.75 1.92
N GLY A 74 0.26 -4.50 1.43
CA GLY A 74 -0.31 -4.29 0.10
C GLY A 74 -1.07 -2.96 0.00
N PHE A 75 -1.92 -2.67 0.98
CA PHE A 75 -2.63 -1.38 1.05
C PHE A 75 -1.68 -0.20 1.13
N ASP A 76 -0.64 -0.31 1.96
CA ASP A 76 0.37 0.71 2.13
C ASP A 76 1.16 0.96 0.82
N ARG A 77 1.54 -0.09 0.10
CA ARG A 77 2.18 0.04 -1.23
C ARG A 77 1.26 0.71 -2.24
N LEU A 78 -0.01 0.32 -2.28
CA LEU A 78 -0.99 0.90 -3.20
C LEU A 78 -1.23 2.39 -2.89
N ALA A 79 -1.42 2.73 -1.61
CA ALA A 79 -1.58 4.11 -1.15
C ALA A 79 -0.39 4.99 -1.56
N ARG A 80 0.85 4.49 -1.43
CA ARG A 80 2.04 5.21 -1.91
C ARG A 80 2.01 5.51 -3.42
N LEU A 81 1.58 4.56 -4.25
CA LEU A 81 1.49 4.77 -5.70
C LEU A 81 0.46 5.86 -6.03
N HIS A 82 -0.71 5.84 -5.38
CA HIS A 82 -1.72 6.89 -5.55
C HIS A 82 -1.22 8.25 -5.06
N TRP A 83 -0.54 8.30 -3.92
CA TRP A 83 0.03 9.54 -3.38
C TRP A 83 1.05 10.16 -4.34
N GLN A 84 1.98 9.35 -4.85
CA GLN A 84 2.99 9.80 -5.82
C GLN A 84 2.37 10.29 -7.14
N ALA A 85 1.20 9.76 -7.50
CA ALA A 85 0.43 10.21 -8.66
C ALA A 85 -0.46 11.45 -8.37
N GLY A 86 -0.37 12.05 -7.18
CA GLY A 86 -1.18 13.21 -6.78
C GLY A 86 -2.64 12.89 -6.45
N ARG A 87 -3.00 11.60 -6.41
CA ARG A 87 -4.35 11.08 -6.16
C ARG A 87 -4.64 11.00 -4.66
N SER A 88 -4.71 12.18 -4.04
CA SER A 88 -4.80 12.33 -2.58
C SER A 88 -6.10 11.76 -2.01
N ALA A 89 -7.22 11.90 -2.73
CA ALA A 89 -8.51 11.39 -2.28
C ALA A 89 -8.54 9.84 -2.28
N GLU A 90 -8.02 9.23 -3.33
CA GLU A 90 -7.89 7.79 -3.47
C GLU A 90 -6.95 7.21 -2.43
N THR A 91 -5.84 7.90 -2.14
CA THR A 91 -4.91 7.53 -1.06
C THR A 91 -5.61 7.43 0.29
N LEU A 92 -6.43 8.42 0.64
CA LEU A 92 -7.16 8.41 1.91
C LEU A 92 -8.29 7.38 1.95
N ALA A 93 -8.98 7.17 0.83
CA ALA A 93 -9.98 6.10 0.70
C ALA A 93 -9.34 4.71 0.90
N LEU A 94 -8.11 4.52 0.41
CA LEU A 94 -7.35 3.30 0.63
C LEU A 94 -6.99 3.09 2.10
N PHE A 95 -6.53 4.12 2.81
CA PHE A 95 -6.28 4.02 4.25
C PHE A 95 -7.56 3.69 5.03
N ALA A 96 -8.68 4.33 4.71
CA ALA A 96 -9.97 4.00 5.33
C ALA A 96 -10.36 2.53 5.11
N ARG A 97 -10.24 2.01 3.88
CA ARG A 97 -10.49 0.59 3.57
C ARG A 97 -9.53 -0.34 4.31
N ALA A 98 -8.25 0.01 4.36
CA ALA A 98 -7.23 -0.77 5.05
C ALA A 98 -7.49 -0.83 6.56
N LEU A 99 -7.84 0.29 7.18
CA LEU A 99 -8.11 0.41 8.61
C LEU A 99 -9.44 -0.21 9.03
N ALA A 100 -10.43 -0.31 8.14
CA ALA A 100 -11.64 -1.08 8.38
C ALA A 100 -11.33 -2.60 8.54
N LEU A 101 -10.33 -3.10 7.82
CA LEU A 101 -9.89 -4.50 7.91
C LEU A 101 -8.85 -4.71 9.01
N TYR A 102 -7.99 -3.71 9.24
CA TYR A 102 -6.82 -3.78 10.12
C TYR A 102 -6.78 -2.61 11.13
N PRO A 103 -7.80 -2.46 12.00
CA PRO A 103 -7.93 -1.29 12.88
C PRO A 103 -6.84 -1.21 13.96
N ALA A 104 -6.14 -2.32 14.23
CA ALA A 104 -5.07 -2.42 15.22
C ALA A 104 -3.67 -2.29 14.59
N SER A 105 -3.55 -1.87 13.33
CA SER A 105 -2.25 -1.69 12.66
C SER A 105 -1.68 -0.28 12.91
N PRO A 106 -0.64 -0.12 13.75
CA PRO A 106 -0.07 1.20 14.01
C PRO A 106 0.54 1.82 12.75
N ASP A 107 1.10 1.02 11.86
CA ASP A 107 1.74 1.51 10.63
C ASP A 107 0.74 2.13 9.65
N LEU A 108 -0.47 1.57 9.55
CA LEU A 108 -1.52 2.15 8.72
C LEU A 108 -2.01 3.50 9.27
N TRP A 109 -2.20 3.59 10.59
CA TRP A 109 -2.53 4.86 11.26
C TRP A 109 -1.42 5.89 11.09
N PHE A 110 -0.16 5.46 11.21
CA PHE A 110 1.01 6.34 11.05
C PHE A 110 1.07 6.91 9.63
N ASN A 111 1.00 6.06 8.61
CA ASN A 111 1.09 6.50 7.22
C ASN A 111 -0.11 7.37 6.80
N GLN A 112 -1.32 7.07 7.30
CA GLN A 112 -2.47 7.97 7.14
C GLN A 112 -2.20 9.34 7.77
N GLY A 113 -1.66 9.37 9.00
CA GLY A 113 -1.31 10.60 9.71
C GLY A 113 -0.32 11.47 8.94
N VAL A 114 0.72 10.86 8.36
CA VAL A 114 1.70 11.56 7.52
C VAL A 114 1.02 12.19 6.30
N VAL A 115 0.21 11.44 5.55
CA VAL A 115 -0.49 11.95 4.37
C VAL A 115 -1.47 13.07 4.74
N LEU A 116 -2.25 12.92 5.80
CA LEU A 116 -3.16 13.96 6.28
C LEU A 116 -2.41 15.24 6.67
N GLY A 117 -1.24 15.10 7.31
CA GLY A 117 -0.39 16.23 7.67
C GLY A 117 0.15 16.99 6.47
N LEU A 118 0.61 16.26 5.44
CA LEU A 118 1.04 16.87 4.17
C LEU A 118 -0.11 17.58 3.44
N LEU A 119 -1.35 17.15 3.65
CA LEU A 119 -2.55 17.79 3.12
C LEU A 119 -3.06 18.95 4.00
N GLY A 120 -2.39 19.26 5.12
CA GLY A 120 -2.81 20.30 6.06
C GLY A 120 -4.04 19.95 6.90
N ARG A 121 -4.47 18.68 6.90
CA ARG A 121 -5.62 18.19 7.70
C ARG A 121 -5.16 17.87 9.12
N VAL A 122 -4.77 18.92 9.85
CA VAL A 122 -4.09 18.86 11.15
C VAL A 122 -4.81 17.99 12.18
N ASP A 123 -6.12 18.20 12.37
CA ASP A 123 -6.88 17.48 13.40
C ASP A 123 -6.93 15.97 13.15
N GLU A 124 -7.11 15.57 11.89
CA GLU A 124 -7.21 14.17 11.50
C GLU A 124 -5.85 13.49 11.52
N ALA A 125 -4.79 14.22 11.14
CA ALA A 125 -3.42 13.74 11.27
C ALA A 125 -3.05 13.51 12.74
N ALA A 126 -3.36 14.48 13.62
CA ALA A 126 -3.15 14.37 15.05
C ALA A 126 -3.93 13.20 15.67
N ALA A 127 -5.20 13.01 15.28
CA ALA A 127 -5.99 11.85 15.68
C ALA A 127 -5.36 10.53 15.24
N SER A 128 -4.84 10.47 14.01
CA SER A 128 -4.16 9.28 13.49
C SER A 128 -2.89 8.96 14.29
N PHE A 129 -2.03 9.96 14.58
CA PHE A 129 -0.83 9.75 15.40
C PHE A 129 -1.14 9.40 16.85
N ARG A 130 -2.18 9.99 17.46
CA ARG A 130 -2.63 9.57 18.80
C ARG A 130 -3.06 8.10 18.80
N ARG A 131 -3.73 7.65 17.75
CA ARG A 131 -4.11 6.23 17.62
C ARG A 131 -2.89 5.30 17.50
N VAL A 132 -1.82 5.74 16.84
CA VAL A 132 -0.54 5.01 16.83
C VAL A 132 -0.01 4.86 18.27
N LEU A 133 0.02 5.94 19.04
CA LEU A 133 0.54 5.95 20.42
C LEU A 133 -0.34 5.14 21.40
N GLU A 134 -1.63 5.01 21.14
CA GLU A 134 -2.51 4.11 21.91
C GLU A 134 -2.18 2.63 21.65
N LEU A 135 -1.86 2.28 20.40
CA LEU A 135 -1.56 0.90 19.99
C LEU A 135 -0.09 0.51 20.26
N ALA A 136 0.82 1.48 20.14
CA ALA A 136 2.26 1.32 20.29
C ALA A 136 2.86 2.57 20.98
N PRO A 137 2.81 2.64 22.32
CA PRO A 137 3.21 3.82 23.09
C PRO A 137 4.70 4.20 22.98
N ASP A 138 5.53 3.26 22.54
CA ASP A 138 6.98 3.39 22.36
C ASP A 138 7.39 4.01 21.01
N ARG A 139 6.43 4.26 20.10
CA ARG A 139 6.64 4.91 18.80
C ARG A 139 7.04 6.37 18.95
N SER A 140 8.34 6.64 19.08
CA SER A 140 8.90 8.00 19.17
C SER A 140 8.64 8.81 17.91
N ASP A 141 8.71 8.18 16.74
CA ASP A 141 8.37 8.76 15.44
C ASP A 141 6.94 9.34 15.42
N ALA A 142 5.95 8.63 15.97
CA ALA A 142 4.57 9.12 16.05
C ALA A 142 4.44 10.32 16.99
N ARG A 143 5.17 10.33 18.12
CA ARG A 143 5.20 11.45 19.07
C ARG A 143 5.82 12.69 18.44
N GLU A 144 6.93 12.53 17.72
CA GLU A 144 7.61 13.61 17.01
C GLU A 144 6.72 14.23 15.92
N ASN A 145 6.05 13.40 15.11
CA ASN A 145 5.14 13.90 14.09
C ASN A 145 3.90 14.59 14.68
N LEU A 146 3.35 14.08 15.78
CA LEU A 146 2.26 14.72 16.50
C LEU A 146 2.68 16.08 17.08
N ALA A 147 3.85 16.17 17.70
CA ALA A 147 4.36 17.43 18.21
C ALA A 147 4.56 18.44 17.08
N GLY A 148 5.23 18.03 15.99
CA GLY A 148 5.49 18.90 14.84
C GLY A 148 4.22 19.44 14.19
N ILE A 149 3.18 18.61 14.05
CA ILE A 149 1.92 19.08 13.43
C ILE A 149 1.15 20.04 14.33
N LEU A 150 1.20 19.83 15.66
CA LEU A 150 0.54 20.71 16.62
C LEU A 150 1.28 22.06 16.72
N GLU A 151 2.61 22.05 16.74
CA GLU A 151 3.42 23.27 16.70
C GLU A 151 3.17 24.08 15.43
N ALA A 152 3.20 23.43 14.25
CA ALA A 152 2.92 24.10 12.98
C ALA A 152 1.51 24.71 12.91
N SER A 153 0.55 24.15 13.64
CA SER A 153 -0.82 24.67 13.73
C SER A 153 -1.03 25.76 14.79
N GLY A 154 0.02 26.14 15.53
CA GLY A 154 -0.07 27.11 16.64
C GLY A 154 -0.67 26.53 17.93
N ARG A 155 -0.85 25.21 18.01
CA ARG A 155 -1.42 24.46 19.15
C ARG A 155 -0.38 23.74 19.98
N GLY A 156 0.85 24.27 20.05
CA GLY A 156 1.98 23.64 20.76
C GLY A 156 1.76 23.38 22.27
N ALA A 157 0.71 23.93 22.89
CA ALA A 157 0.32 23.58 24.26
C ALA A 157 -0.23 22.15 24.40
N GLU A 158 -0.79 21.57 23.32
CA GLU A 158 -1.28 20.18 23.28
C GLU A 158 -0.18 19.15 22.94
N ALA A 159 1.03 19.62 22.63
CA ALA A 159 2.16 18.79 22.20
C ALA A 159 3.03 18.27 23.36
N ARG A 160 2.77 18.69 24.60
CA ARG A 160 3.61 18.45 25.79
C ARG A 160 3.10 17.34 26.68
#